data_AF-A0A853GQK2-F1
#
_entry.id   AF-A0A853GQK2-F1
#
_cell.length_a   1.000
_cell.length_b   1.000
_cell.length_c   1.000
_cell.angle_alpha   90.00
_cell.angle_beta   90.00
_cell.angle_gamma   90.00
#
_symmetry.space_group_name_H-M   'P 1'
#
loop_
_entity.id
_entity.type
_entity.pdbx_description
1 polymer ?
#
loop_
_entity_poly.entity_id
_entity_poly.type
_entity_poly.pdbx_seq_one_letter_code
_entity_poly.pdbx_strand_id
1 'polypeptide(L)'
;MRADMCRFLLILAEIRVVLVLTRLWAAWLFCAHAFRYLASCVLLWLVLLLRVICLTSGYALLSFGSAHADVASRLNTMQVPGLVWQPVQPIDVAAIPLHIKPFTATQSVARVAEALADHQDVFQRILVSPGLAILSGVSEEAHWLAEIWRVSEHAESSAGRVSVLSFAGLPNLPVADHHAYSWLPTHATKLAQWGDGTVGPPSRAAELARGVIQTLYRMPASAAISRHQLASRLRSQGWSALLPMSSELSVQSWQLWQQHGEELFLFFLDTAQGFFLYVHHTR
;
A
#
# COMPACT_ATOMS: atom_id res chain seq x y z
N MET A 1 -24.80 3.56 103.84
CA MET A 1 -23.61 3.35 102.99
C MET A 1 -23.84 2.56 101.70
N ARG A 2 -24.80 1.61 101.58
CA ARG A 2 -25.04 0.89 100.30
C ARG A 2 -25.82 1.68 99.22
N ALA A 3 -26.62 2.68 99.59
CA ALA A 3 -27.45 3.43 98.62
C ALA A 3 -26.65 4.44 97.76
N ASP A 4 -25.58 5.04 98.30
CA ASP A 4 -24.79 6.03 97.56
C ASP A 4 -23.91 5.41 96.48
N MET A 5 -23.48 4.15 96.66
CA MET A 5 -22.65 3.43 95.70
C MET A 5 -23.43 3.08 94.41
N CYS A 6 -24.73 2.78 94.53
CA CYS A 6 -25.58 2.53 93.36
C CYS A 6 -25.82 3.78 92.52
N ARG A 7 -26.00 4.95 93.15
CA ARG A 7 -26.16 6.22 92.41
C ARG A 7 -24.89 6.62 91.66
N PHE A 8 -23.72 6.40 92.26
CA PHE A 8 -22.45 6.71 91.62
C PHE A 8 -22.18 5.82 90.39
N LEU A 9 -22.53 4.53 90.46
CA LEU A 9 -22.39 3.61 89.33
C LEU A 9 -23.37 3.92 88.18
N LEU A 10 -24.57 4.42 88.49
CA LEU A 10 -25.55 4.83 87.48
C LEU A 10 -25.10 6.09 86.72
N ILE A 11 -24.55 7.08 87.43
CA ILE A 11 -24.01 8.29 86.82
C ILE A 11 -22.80 7.96 85.92
N LEU A 12 -21.90 7.06 86.35
CA LEU A 12 -20.77 6.62 85.52
C LEU A 12 -21.21 5.84 84.28
N ALA A 13 -22.31 5.09 84.35
CA ALA A 13 -22.88 4.39 83.21
C ALA A 13 -23.45 5.38 82.18
N GLU A 14 -24.19 6.40 82.63
CA GLU A 14 -24.73 7.44 81.73
C GLU A 14 -23.62 8.25 81.06
N ILE A 15 -22.58 8.64 81.81
CA ILE A 15 -21.43 9.36 81.24
C ILE A 15 -20.74 8.52 80.17
N ARG A 16 -20.57 7.20 80.39
CA ARG A 16 -19.98 6.31 79.38
C ARG A 16 -20.84 6.19 78.12
N VAL A 17 -22.16 6.11 78.26
CA VAL A 17 -23.07 6.03 77.10
C VAL A 17 -23.02 7.33 76.27
N VAL A 18 -23.03 8.49 76.92
CA VAL A 18 -22.93 9.79 76.24
C VAL A 18 -21.58 9.95 75.52
N LEU A 19 -20.48 9.50 76.13
CA LEU A 19 -19.15 9.54 75.52
C LEU A 19 -19.02 8.59 74.31
N VAL A 20 -19.68 7.43 74.34
CA VAL A 20 -19.69 6.49 73.21
C VAL A 20 -20.53 7.06 72.06
N LEU A 21 -21.72 7.60 72.35
CA LEU A 21 -22.60 8.18 71.33
C LEU A 21 -21.98 9.41 70.65
N THR A 22 -21.32 10.29 71.41
CA THR A 22 -20.62 11.45 70.84
C THR A 22 -19.44 11.05 69.96
N ARG A 23 -18.68 10.02 70.34
CA ARG A 23 -17.59 9.48 69.49
C ARG A 23 -18.10 8.84 68.20
N LEU A 24 -19.20 8.10 68.26
CA LEU A 24 -19.83 7.50 67.08
C LEU A 24 -20.38 8.57 66.13
N TRP A 25 -20.99 9.63 66.67
CA TRP A 25 -21.51 10.72 65.86
C TRP A 25 -20.39 11.53 65.18
N ALA A 26 -19.30 11.81 65.89
CA ALA A 26 -18.13 12.47 65.31
C ALA A 26 -17.45 11.62 64.20
N ALA A 27 -17.34 10.30 64.41
CA ALA A 27 -16.81 9.39 63.40
C ALA A 27 -17.71 9.35 62.15
N TRP A 28 -19.03 9.36 62.33
CA TRP A 28 -19.99 9.37 61.21
C TRP A 28 -19.90 10.66 60.39
N LEU A 29 -19.80 11.82 61.03
CA LEU A 29 -19.60 13.10 60.34
C LEU A 29 -18.27 13.15 59.58
N PHE A 30 -17.19 12.61 60.15
CA PHE A 30 -15.89 12.55 59.48
C PHE A 30 -15.94 11.64 58.24
N CYS A 31 -16.58 10.47 58.35
CA CYS A 31 -16.79 9.57 57.20
C CYS A 31 -17.66 10.21 56.11
N ALA A 32 -18.76 10.90 56.48
CA ALA A 32 -19.63 11.58 55.52
C ALA A 32 -18.92 12.73 54.79
N HIS A 33 -18.04 13.45 55.48
CA HIS A 33 -17.28 14.55 54.88
C HIS A 33 -16.15 14.04 53.97
N ALA A 34 -15.45 12.96 54.34
CA ALA A 34 -14.42 12.34 53.54
C ALA A 34 -14.98 11.74 52.22
N PHE A 35 -16.19 11.17 52.27
CA PHE A 35 -16.83 10.58 51.08
C PHE A 35 -17.23 11.62 50.03
N ARG A 36 -17.63 12.82 50.46
CA ARG A 36 -17.97 13.92 49.55
C ARG A 36 -16.76 14.44 48.77
N TYR A 37 -15.59 14.53 49.39
CA TYR A 37 -14.37 14.98 48.70
C TYR A 37 -13.81 13.93 47.72
N LEU A 38 -13.89 12.65 48.07
CA LEU A 38 -13.48 11.56 47.17
C LEU A 38 -14.33 11.50 45.88
N ALA A 39 -15.65 11.67 46.00
CA ALA A 39 -16.54 11.66 44.83
C ALA A 39 -16.27 12.84 43.89
N SER A 40 -16.01 14.04 44.41
CA SER A 40 -15.69 15.22 43.61
C SER A 40 -14.33 15.11 42.91
N CYS A 41 -13.30 14.55 43.57
CA CYS A 41 -12.00 14.34 42.94
C CYS A 41 -12.06 13.31 41.80
N VAL A 42 -12.81 12.21 41.98
CA VAL A 42 -12.98 11.18 40.94
C VAL A 42 -13.71 11.74 39.72
N LEU A 43 -14.76 12.55 39.92
CA LEU A 43 -15.51 13.15 38.82
C LEU A 43 -14.65 14.16 38.04
N LEU A 44 -13.85 14.97 38.73
CA LEU A 44 -12.95 15.94 38.08
C LEU A 44 -11.86 15.23 37.26
N TRP A 45 -11.32 14.13 37.78
CA TRP A 45 -10.30 13.32 37.11
C TRP A 45 -10.87 12.61 35.85
N LEU A 46 -12.09 12.10 35.93
CA LEU A 46 -12.81 11.51 34.79
C LEU A 46 -13.07 12.53 33.66
N VAL A 47 -13.49 13.76 34.01
CA VAL A 47 -13.74 14.82 33.01
C VAL A 47 -12.44 15.28 32.34
N LEU A 48 -11.33 15.36 33.09
CA LEU A 48 -10.01 15.67 32.55
C LEU A 48 -9.51 14.58 31.59
N LEU A 49 -9.68 13.30 31.94
CA LEU A 49 -9.34 12.17 31.06
C LEU A 49 -10.18 12.16 29.78
N LEU A 50 -11.49 12.43 29.86
CA LEU A 50 -12.36 12.46 28.67
C LEU A 50 -11.94 13.56 27.68
N ARG A 51 -11.52 14.73 28.17
CA ARG A 51 -11.04 15.83 27.30
C ARG A 51 -9.73 15.49 26.59
N VAL A 52 -8.80 14.82 27.28
CA VAL A 52 -7.54 14.37 26.66
C VAL A 52 -7.83 13.33 25.57
N ILE A 53 -8.73 12.37 25.83
CA ILE A 53 -9.11 11.34 24.85
C ILE A 53 -9.78 11.96 23.62
N CYS A 54 -10.71 12.91 23.79
CA CYS A 54 -11.37 13.61 22.67
C CYS A 54 -10.41 14.49 21.85
N LEU A 55 -9.45 15.16 22.49
CA LEU A 55 -8.45 15.96 21.78
C LEU A 55 -7.45 15.08 21.02
N THR A 56 -7.13 13.87 21.49
CA THR A 56 -6.27 12.94 20.74
C THR A 56 -7.01 12.19 19.61
N SER A 57 -8.33 12.00 19.72
CA SER A 57 -9.12 11.31 18.69
C SER A 57 -9.55 12.21 17.53
N GLY A 58 -9.59 13.53 17.71
CA GLY A 58 -9.85 14.49 16.63
C GLY A 58 -8.74 14.60 15.57
N TYR A 59 -7.49 14.22 15.91
CA TYR A 59 -6.37 14.27 14.97
C TYR A 59 -6.15 12.97 14.17
N ALA A 60 -6.85 11.89 14.50
CA ALA A 60 -6.72 10.61 13.80
C ALA A 60 -7.66 10.44 12.59
N LEU A 61 -8.51 11.44 12.31
CA LEU A 61 -9.39 11.47 11.13
C LEU A 61 -8.84 12.37 10.01
N LEU A 62 -7.51 12.60 9.99
CA LEU A 62 -6.86 13.27 8.87
C LEU A 62 -6.74 12.31 7.70
N SER A 63 -7.65 12.49 6.74
CA SER A 63 -7.54 12.16 5.33
C SER A 63 -6.79 10.87 4.99
N PHE A 64 -7.48 9.73 5.06
CA PHE A 64 -7.22 8.65 4.12
C PHE A 64 -7.69 9.11 2.72
N GLY A 65 -7.01 10.09 2.13
CA GLY A 65 -7.02 10.21 0.69
C GLY A 65 -6.59 8.84 0.16
N SER A 66 -7.35 8.25 -0.76
CA SER A 66 -6.94 6.97 -1.33
C SER A 66 -5.54 7.18 -1.90
N ALA A 67 -4.58 6.30 -1.55
CA ALA A 67 -3.24 6.36 -2.10
C ALA A 67 -3.25 6.46 -3.65
N HIS A 68 -4.32 5.95 -4.27
CA HIS A 68 -4.62 6.13 -5.69
C HIS A 68 -4.82 7.59 -6.13
N ALA A 69 -5.62 8.38 -5.38
CA ALA A 69 -5.81 9.80 -5.66
C ALA A 69 -4.51 10.60 -5.50
N ASP A 70 -3.63 10.18 -4.59
CA ASP A 70 -2.32 10.82 -4.40
C ASP A 70 -1.39 10.59 -5.60
N VAL A 71 -1.30 9.36 -6.10
CA VAL A 71 -0.51 9.02 -7.29
C VAL A 71 -0.96 9.80 -8.52
N ALA A 72 -2.27 9.84 -8.79
CA ALA A 72 -2.83 10.62 -9.91
C ALA A 72 -2.62 12.13 -9.72
N SER A 73 -2.78 12.63 -8.50
CA SER A 73 -2.53 14.04 -8.15
C SER A 73 -1.08 14.44 -8.40
N ARG A 74 -0.12 13.58 -8.06
CA ARG A 74 1.31 13.82 -8.31
C ARG A 74 1.63 13.92 -9.80
N LEU A 75 1.03 13.07 -10.64
CA LEU A 75 1.17 13.22 -12.10
C LEU A 75 0.55 14.55 -12.59
N ASN A 76 -0.63 14.90 -12.08
CA ASN A 76 -1.32 16.12 -12.47
C ASN A 76 -0.52 17.39 -12.07
N THR A 77 0.11 17.38 -10.90
CA THR A 77 0.90 18.50 -10.37
C THR A 77 2.35 18.52 -10.86
N MET A 78 2.83 17.47 -11.54
CA MET A 78 4.15 17.46 -12.17
C MET A 78 4.28 18.63 -13.17
N GLN A 79 5.31 19.44 -12.96
CA GLN A 79 5.68 20.57 -13.81
C GLN A 79 7.16 20.45 -14.15
N VAL A 80 7.46 20.65 -15.43
CA VAL A 80 8.84 20.68 -15.95
C VAL A 80 8.92 21.90 -16.87
N PRO A 81 9.85 22.85 -16.65
CA PRO A 81 9.99 24.03 -17.48
C PRO A 81 10.20 23.69 -18.96
N GLY A 82 9.45 24.36 -19.85
CA GLY A 82 9.55 24.15 -21.29
C GLY A 82 8.67 23.03 -21.86
N LEU A 83 7.98 22.27 -21.00
CA LEU A 83 6.98 21.29 -21.44
C LEU A 83 5.59 21.92 -21.47
N VAL A 84 4.88 21.71 -22.57
CA VAL A 84 3.46 22.03 -22.71
C VAL A 84 2.67 20.77 -22.44
N TRP A 85 2.11 20.69 -21.23
CA TRP A 85 1.35 19.53 -20.77
C TRP A 85 -0.08 19.53 -21.31
N GLN A 86 -0.55 18.34 -21.66
CA GLN A 86 -1.96 18.07 -21.91
C GLN A 86 -2.64 17.54 -20.63
N PRO A 87 -3.99 17.55 -20.57
CA PRO A 87 -4.72 16.97 -19.45
C PRO A 87 -4.39 15.49 -19.25
N VAL A 88 -4.45 15.04 -17.99
CA VAL A 88 -4.30 13.63 -17.63
C VAL A 88 -5.45 12.82 -18.22
N GLN A 89 -5.10 11.74 -18.91
CA GLN A 89 -6.01 10.77 -19.51
C GLN A 89 -5.99 9.49 -18.66
N PRO A 90 -7.09 9.16 -17.95
CA PRO A 90 -7.22 7.88 -17.27
C PRO A 90 -7.59 6.79 -18.29
N ILE A 91 -6.89 5.66 -18.25
CA ILE A 91 -7.28 4.43 -18.93
C ILE A 91 -7.11 3.25 -17.98
N ASP A 92 -7.89 2.19 -18.15
CA ASP A 92 -7.70 0.96 -17.40
C ASP A 92 -6.92 -0.04 -18.24
N VAL A 93 -5.76 -0.48 -17.74
CA VAL A 93 -5.01 -1.59 -18.31
C VAL A 93 -5.27 -2.79 -17.42
N ALA A 94 -6.09 -3.72 -17.90
CA ALA A 94 -6.41 -4.94 -17.15
C ALA A 94 -7.02 -4.68 -15.76
N ALA A 95 -7.95 -3.71 -15.69
CA ALA A 95 -8.54 -3.21 -14.44
C ALA A 95 -7.52 -2.58 -13.45
N ILE A 96 -6.28 -2.35 -13.88
CA ILE A 96 -5.31 -1.52 -13.17
C ILE A 96 -5.39 -0.11 -13.77
N PRO A 97 -5.67 0.93 -12.96
CA PRO A 97 -5.69 2.29 -13.46
C PRO A 97 -4.31 2.75 -13.94
N LEU A 98 -4.26 3.21 -15.18
CA LEU A 98 -3.12 3.87 -15.80
C LEU A 98 -3.50 5.32 -16.11
N HIS A 99 -2.77 6.27 -15.53
CA HIS A 99 -2.92 7.68 -15.87
C HIS A 99 -1.80 8.10 -16.81
N ILE A 100 -2.14 8.76 -17.91
CA ILE A 100 -1.19 9.23 -18.92
C ILE A 100 -1.30 10.75 -19.02
N LYS A 101 -0.18 11.46 -18.97
CA LYS A 101 -0.09 12.90 -19.18
C LYS A 101 0.84 13.19 -20.35
N PRO A 102 0.29 13.41 -21.56
CA PRO A 102 1.07 13.77 -22.73
C PRO A 102 1.69 15.16 -22.61
N PHE A 103 2.78 15.41 -23.34
CA PHE A 103 3.38 16.73 -23.46
C PHE A 103 4.06 16.93 -24.82
N THR A 104 4.31 18.20 -25.16
CA THR A 104 5.22 18.61 -26.23
C THR A 104 6.27 19.57 -25.69
N ALA A 105 7.43 19.66 -26.35
CA ALA A 105 8.51 20.56 -25.97
C ALA A 105 9.27 21.04 -27.22
N THR A 106 9.74 22.28 -27.17
CA THR A 106 10.70 22.85 -28.15
C THR A 106 12.15 22.56 -27.75
N GLN A 107 12.35 21.49 -26.99
CA GLN A 107 13.64 21.06 -26.47
C GLN A 107 13.94 19.64 -26.98
N SER A 108 15.23 19.34 -27.15
CA SER A 108 15.67 18.03 -27.61
C SER A 108 15.31 16.93 -26.59
N VAL A 109 15.22 15.69 -27.08
CA VAL A 109 14.92 14.50 -26.26
C VAL A 109 15.84 14.40 -25.04
N ALA A 110 17.14 14.69 -25.21
CA ALA A 110 18.13 14.63 -24.13
C ALA A 110 17.85 15.67 -23.03
N ARG A 111 17.54 16.91 -23.42
CA ARG A 111 17.23 17.99 -22.46
C ARG A 111 15.97 17.72 -21.66
N VAL A 112 14.92 17.21 -22.32
CA VAL A 112 13.68 16.82 -21.64
C VAL A 112 13.93 15.63 -20.71
N ALA A 113 14.75 14.66 -21.12
CA ALA A 113 15.11 13.52 -20.27
C ALA A 113 15.88 13.97 -19.02
N GLU A 114 16.86 14.88 -19.16
CA GLU A 114 17.58 15.48 -18.03
C GLU A 114 16.62 16.19 -17.08
N ALA A 115 15.73 17.04 -17.59
CA ALA A 115 14.78 17.79 -16.76
C ALA A 115 13.77 16.88 -16.04
N LEU A 116 13.35 15.77 -16.66
CA LEU A 116 12.52 14.76 -16.00
C LEU A 116 13.31 13.96 -14.95
N ALA A 117 14.60 13.71 -15.18
CA ALA A 117 15.46 12.98 -14.25
C ALA A 117 15.69 13.71 -12.92
N ASP A 118 15.44 15.02 -12.86
CA ASP A 118 15.46 15.80 -11.60
C ASP A 118 14.39 15.29 -10.60
N HIS A 119 13.35 14.61 -11.07
CA HIS A 119 12.37 13.91 -10.23
C HIS A 119 12.88 12.51 -9.82
N GLN A 120 13.99 12.44 -9.09
CA GLN A 120 14.65 11.18 -8.69
C GLN A 120 13.77 10.26 -7.82
N ASP A 121 12.84 10.86 -7.09
CA ASP A 121 11.80 10.21 -6.31
C ASP A 121 10.69 9.57 -7.18
N VAL A 122 10.68 9.86 -8.48
CA VAL A 122 9.78 9.28 -9.49
C VAL A 122 10.55 8.37 -10.43
N PHE A 123 11.64 8.85 -11.03
CA PHE A 123 12.41 8.15 -12.07
C PHE A 123 13.78 7.75 -11.54
N GLN A 124 14.05 6.44 -11.47
CA GLN A 124 15.33 5.91 -10.98
C GLN A 124 16.21 5.33 -12.08
N ARG A 125 15.67 5.13 -13.28
CA ARG A 125 16.37 4.50 -14.41
C ARG A 125 16.10 5.25 -15.69
N ILE A 126 17.12 5.33 -16.55
CA ILE A 126 17.04 5.96 -17.87
C ILE A 126 17.62 5.00 -18.91
N LEU A 127 16.89 4.83 -20.01
CA LEU A 127 17.32 4.15 -21.23
C LEU A 127 17.28 5.15 -22.38
N VAL A 128 18.36 5.25 -23.14
CA VAL A 128 18.46 6.18 -24.27
C VAL A 128 18.77 5.42 -25.54
N SER A 129 18.07 5.75 -26.63
CA SER A 129 18.36 5.29 -27.98
C SER A 129 18.19 6.44 -28.99
N PRO A 130 18.61 6.30 -30.25
CA PRO A 130 18.50 7.38 -31.23
C PRO A 130 17.06 7.86 -31.41
N GLY A 131 16.79 9.09 -30.95
CA GLY A 131 15.47 9.72 -31.06
C GLY A 131 14.45 9.30 -30.00
N LEU A 132 14.86 8.53 -28.98
CA LEU A 132 14.00 8.07 -27.89
C LEU A 132 14.75 8.07 -26.55
N ALA A 133 14.10 8.58 -25.51
CA ALA A 133 14.52 8.36 -24.14
C ALA A 133 13.34 7.80 -23.34
N ILE A 134 13.63 6.80 -22.52
CA ILE A 134 12.69 6.18 -21.61
C ILE A 134 13.22 6.35 -20.19
N LEU A 135 12.44 6.99 -19.33
CA LEU A 135 12.72 7.02 -17.90
C LEU A 135 11.71 6.12 -17.19
N SER A 136 12.14 5.41 -16.16
CA SER A 136 11.24 4.55 -15.39
C SER A 136 11.56 4.61 -13.91
N GLY A 137 10.54 4.35 -13.10
CA GLY A 137 10.73 4.18 -11.68
C GLY A 137 9.56 3.50 -11.00
N VAL A 138 9.86 2.79 -9.92
CA VAL A 138 8.92 1.88 -9.27
C VAL A 138 8.92 2.16 -7.78
N SER A 139 7.74 2.38 -7.24
CA SER A 139 7.46 2.41 -5.81
C SER A 139 6.50 1.28 -5.42
N GLU A 140 6.15 1.19 -4.14
CA GLU A 140 5.16 0.24 -3.65
C GLU A 140 3.76 0.46 -4.25
N GLU A 141 3.45 1.71 -4.58
CA GLU A 141 2.13 2.16 -4.97
C GLU A 141 1.99 2.39 -6.47
N ALA A 142 3.10 2.50 -7.19
CA ALA A 142 3.06 2.90 -8.59
C ALA A 142 4.29 2.48 -9.40
N HIS A 143 4.07 2.28 -10.70
CA HIS A 143 5.13 2.23 -11.70
C HIS A 143 5.00 3.44 -12.63
N TRP A 144 6.04 4.25 -12.67
CA TRP A 144 6.16 5.45 -13.49
C TRP A 144 6.99 5.17 -14.74
N LEU A 145 6.55 5.70 -15.87
CA LEU A 145 7.24 5.63 -17.14
C LEU A 145 7.15 6.99 -17.83
N ALA A 146 8.27 7.51 -18.34
CA ALA A 146 8.27 8.63 -19.27
C ALA A 146 8.85 8.16 -20.59
N GLU A 147 8.10 8.36 -21.67
CA GLU A 147 8.56 8.09 -23.04
C GLU A 147 8.68 9.42 -23.77
N ILE A 148 9.87 9.68 -24.32
CA ILE A 148 10.21 10.95 -24.96
C ILE A 148 10.74 10.63 -26.35
N TRP A 149 10.07 11.09 -27.40
CA TRP A 149 10.48 10.85 -28.78
C TRP A 149 10.75 12.16 -29.51
N ARG A 150 11.64 12.09 -30.50
CA ARG A 150 11.92 13.20 -31.41
C ARG A 150 10.71 13.47 -32.30
N VAL A 151 10.42 14.75 -32.54
CA VAL A 151 9.47 15.16 -33.58
C VAL A 151 10.22 15.28 -34.90
N SER A 152 9.86 14.47 -35.90
CA SER A 152 10.63 14.32 -37.15
C SER A 152 10.89 15.61 -37.90
N GLU A 153 9.97 16.58 -37.82
CA GLU A 153 10.06 17.85 -38.53
C GLU A 153 11.04 18.85 -37.89
N HIS A 154 11.38 18.67 -36.62
CA HIS A 154 12.20 19.60 -35.85
C HIS A 154 13.11 18.83 -34.90
N ALA A 155 14.40 18.69 -35.25
CA ALA A 155 15.36 17.88 -34.48
C ALA A 155 15.54 18.34 -33.02
N GLU A 156 15.30 19.62 -32.75
CA GLU A 156 15.34 20.25 -31.42
C GLU A 156 13.99 20.21 -30.70
N SER A 157 12.95 19.62 -31.28
CA SER A 157 11.65 19.46 -30.64
C SER A 157 11.42 18.00 -30.28
N SER A 158 10.70 17.80 -29.18
CA SER A 158 10.31 16.48 -28.70
C SER A 158 8.85 16.48 -28.29
N ALA A 159 8.29 15.28 -28.26
CA ALA A 159 6.99 15.02 -27.68
C ALA A 159 7.10 13.76 -26.82
N GLY A 160 6.16 13.60 -25.92
CA GLY A 160 6.25 12.51 -24.98
C GLY A 160 5.00 12.31 -24.17
N ARG A 161 5.09 11.37 -23.24
CA ARG A 161 4.10 11.15 -22.21
C ARG A 161 4.77 10.68 -20.94
N VAL A 162 4.23 11.12 -19.80
CA VAL A 162 4.49 10.48 -18.51
C VAL A 162 3.27 9.65 -18.17
N SER A 163 3.45 8.38 -17.89
CA SER A 163 2.40 7.48 -17.45
C SER A 163 2.71 6.91 -16.07
N VAL A 164 1.65 6.66 -15.31
CA VAL A 164 1.73 6.02 -14.01
C VAL A 164 0.69 4.94 -13.89
N LEU A 165 1.15 3.72 -13.66
CA LEU A 165 0.32 2.56 -13.36
C LEU A 165 0.21 2.45 -11.84
N SER A 166 -0.98 2.69 -11.30
CA SER A 166 -1.17 2.70 -9.85
C SER A 166 -1.50 1.29 -9.33
N PHE A 167 -0.67 0.81 -8.42
CA PHE A 167 -0.92 -0.39 -7.62
C PHE A 167 -1.71 -0.09 -6.33
N ALA A 168 -1.82 1.18 -5.95
CA ALA A 168 -2.59 1.61 -4.79
C ALA A 168 -4.07 1.16 -4.93
N GLY A 169 -4.55 0.39 -3.94
CA GLY A 169 -5.94 -0.11 -3.92
C GLY A 169 -6.18 -1.44 -4.64
N LEU A 170 -5.18 -2.01 -5.35
CA LEU A 170 -5.28 -3.35 -5.94
C LEU A 170 -5.68 -4.50 -4.99
N PRO A 171 -5.31 -4.54 -3.69
CA PRO A 171 -5.78 -5.62 -2.81
C PRO A 171 -7.31 -5.70 -2.64
N ASN A 172 -8.05 -4.68 -3.08
CA ASN A 172 -9.52 -4.64 -3.03
C ASN A 172 -10.19 -5.01 -4.37
N LEU A 173 -9.42 -5.33 -5.42
CA LEU A 173 -10.02 -5.84 -6.64
C LEU A 173 -10.63 -7.22 -6.37
N PRO A 174 -11.80 -7.54 -6.94
CA PRO A 174 -12.39 -8.87 -6.81
C PRO A 174 -11.36 -9.88 -7.30
N VAL A 175 -10.95 -10.78 -6.39
CA VAL A 175 -9.96 -11.82 -6.68
C VAL A 175 -10.48 -12.61 -7.87
N ALA A 176 -9.93 -12.36 -9.05
CA ALA A 176 -10.23 -13.16 -10.23
C ALA A 176 -9.92 -14.61 -9.87
N ASP A 177 -10.89 -15.52 -10.09
CA ASP A 177 -10.92 -16.92 -9.65
C ASP A 177 -9.54 -17.57 -9.48
N HIS A 178 -9.40 -18.31 -8.39
CA HIS A 178 -8.18 -18.91 -7.83
C HIS A 178 -7.45 -19.95 -8.68
N HIS A 179 -7.50 -19.86 -10.02
CA HIS A 179 -6.55 -20.57 -10.87
C HIS A 179 -5.15 -19.94 -10.76
N ALA A 180 -4.57 -20.03 -9.56
CA ALA A 180 -3.16 -19.83 -9.34
C ALA A 180 -2.41 -20.97 -10.02
N TYR A 181 -1.34 -20.65 -10.72
CA TYR A 181 -0.43 -21.66 -11.26
C TYR A 181 0.04 -22.59 -10.14
N SER A 182 0.05 -23.91 -10.38
CA SER A 182 0.46 -24.90 -9.36
C SER A 182 1.92 -24.74 -8.92
N TRP A 183 2.77 -24.11 -9.75
CA TRP A 183 4.15 -23.78 -9.39
C TRP A 183 4.28 -22.52 -8.51
N LEU A 184 3.25 -21.68 -8.43
CA LEU A 184 3.27 -20.50 -7.57
C LEU A 184 3.19 -20.89 -6.09
N PRO A 185 3.88 -20.16 -5.20
CA PRO A 185 3.68 -20.30 -3.77
C PRO A 185 2.24 -19.96 -3.34
N THR A 186 1.76 -20.64 -2.30
CA THR A 186 0.43 -20.42 -1.73
C THR A 186 0.22 -19.01 -1.16
N HIS A 187 1.31 -18.31 -0.84
CA HIS A 187 1.29 -16.93 -0.36
C HIS A 187 1.39 -15.88 -1.48
N ALA A 188 1.37 -16.29 -2.75
CA ALA A 188 1.33 -15.34 -3.86
C ALA A 188 -0.07 -14.72 -3.96
N THR A 189 -0.15 -13.40 -3.76
CA THR A 189 -1.41 -12.67 -3.88
C THR A 189 -1.59 -12.21 -5.32
N LYS A 190 -2.61 -12.71 -6.01
CA LYS A 190 -2.97 -12.26 -7.35
C LYS A 190 -3.55 -10.84 -7.26
N LEU A 191 -2.99 -9.90 -8.03
CA LEU A 191 -3.43 -8.50 -8.07
C LEU A 191 -4.32 -8.21 -9.28
N ALA A 192 -3.98 -8.77 -10.44
CA ALA A 192 -4.73 -8.54 -11.68
C ALA A 192 -4.50 -9.69 -12.66
N GLN A 193 -5.45 -9.90 -13.58
CA GLN A 193 -5.33 -10.84 -14.70
C GLN A 193 -6.08 -10.31 -15.93
N TRP A 194 -5.50 -10.50 -17.11
CA TRP A 194 -6.11 -10.15 -18.38
C TRP A 194 -5.64 -11.10 -19.49
N GLY A 195 -6.34 -11.09 -20.63
CA GLY A 195 -5.99 -11.91 -21.78
C GLY A 195 -6.88 -11.65 -23.00
N ASP A 196 -6.50 -12.20 -24.14
CA ASP A 196 -7.13 -11.90 -25.44
C ASP A 196 -8.63 -12.22 -25.49
N GLY A 197 -9.14 -13.07 -24.58
CA GLY A 197 -10.57 -13.39 -24.46
C GLY A 197 -11.39 -12.45 -23.56
N THR A 198 -10.78 -11.46 -22.91
CA THR A 198 -11.46 -10.60 -21.91
C THR A 198 -11.94 -9.25 -22.44
N VAL A 199 -11.62 -8.89 -23.70
CA VAL A 199 -11.98 -7.60 -24.31
C VAL A 199 -12.72 -7.83 -25.63
N GLY A 200 -14.01 -8.18 -25.53
CA GLY A 200 -14.92 -8.20 -26.68
C GLY A 200 -16.00 -9.27 -26.61
N PRO A 201 -17.16 -9.08 -27.26
CA PRO A 201 -18.15 -10.15 -27.41
C PRO A 201 -17.51 -11.33 -28.16
N PRO A 202 -17.88 -12.58 -27.82
CA PRO A 202 -17.32 -13.77 -28.45
C PRO A 202 -17.58 -13.74 -29.95
N SER A 203 -16.55 -13.43 -30.73
CA SER A 203 -16.60 -13.53 -32.19
C SER A 203 -16.63 -15.01 -32.56
N ARG A 204 -17.66 -15.44 -33.31
CA ARG A 204 -17.82 -16.81 -33.81
C ARG A 204 -16.75 -17.25 -34.83
N ALA A 205 -15.76 -16.40 -35.11
CA ALA A 205 -14.67 -16.67 -36.04
C ALA A 205 -13.29 -16.68 -35.35
N ALA A 206 -13.21 -17.08 -34.08
CA ALA A 206 -11.94 -17.34 -33.42
C ALA A 206 -11.34 -18.65 -33.96
N GLU A 207 -10.57 -18.53 -35.03
CA GLU A 207 -9.43 -19.41 -35.32
C GLU A 207 -8.65 -19.67 -34.00
N LEU A 208 -8.00 -20.83 -33.86
CA LEU A 208 -7.19 -21.25 -32.69
C LEU A 208 -6.02 -20.27 -32.42
N ALA A 209 -6.31 -19.02 -32.07
CA ALA A 209 -5.37 -18.04 -31.63
C ALA A 209 -4.84 -18.50 -30.28
N ARG A 210 -3.52 -18.66 -30.20
CA ARG A 210 -2.84 -18.98 -28.96
C ARG A 210 -3.32 -18.04 -27.88
N GLY A 211 -3.87 -18.59 -26.80
CA GLY A 211 -4.48 -17.79 -25.75
C GLY A 211 -3.39 -17.12 -24.94
N VAL A 212 -3.31 -15.79 -24.97
CA VAL A 212 -2.43 -15.03 -24.10
C VAL A 212 -3.15 -14.70 -22.79
N ILE A 213 -2.55 -15.08 -21.67
CA ILE A 213 -2.98 -14.73 -20.32
C ILE A 213 -1.84 -14.00 -19.62
N GLN A 214 -2.13 -12.81 -19.12
CA GLN A 214 -1.19 -11.97 -18.40
C GLN A 214 -1.71 -11.79 -16.97
N THR A 215 -0.86 -12.02 -15.98
CA THR A 215 -1.23 -12.01 -14.56
C THR A 215 -0.17 -11.31 -13.73
N LEU A 216 -0.60 -10.42 -12.83
CA LEU A 216 0.27 -9.75 -11.88
C LEU A 216 0.05 -10.34 -10.48
N TYR A 217 1.14 -10.76 -9.84
CA TYR A 217 1.16 -11.24 -8.47
C TYR A 217 2.03 -10.36 -7.58
N ARG A 218 1.73 -10.38 -6.28
CA ARG A 218 2.57 -9.84 -5.21
C ARG A 218 3.07 -10.98 -4.34
N MET A 219 4.34 -10.93 -3.96
CA MET A 219 4.95 -11.85 -3.00
C MET A 219 5.74 -11.09 -1.95
N PRO A 220 5.68 -11.49 -0.66
CA PRO A 220 6.35 -10.80 0.44
C PRO A 220 7.84 -11.16 0.58
N ALA A 221 8.32 -12.20 -0.11
CA ALA A 221 9.71 -12.66 -0.03
C ALA A 221 10.66 -11.83 -0.92
N SER A 222 11.98 -12.05 -0.80
CA SER A 222 12.95 -11.48 -1.76
C SER A 222 12.80 -12.15 -3.13
N ALA A 223 12.80 -11.38 -4.22
CA ALA A 223 12.71 -11.96 -5.56
C ALA A 223 13.88 -12.90 -5.86
N ALA A 224 15.08 -12.65 -5.31
CA ALA A 224 16.23 -13.54 -5.51
C ALA A 224 15.96 -14.95 -4.98
N ILE A 225 15.45 -15.07 -3.76
CA ILE A 225 15.10 -16.35 -3.13
C ILE A 225 13.96 -17.01 -3.91
N SER A 226 12.92 -16.24 -4.21
CA SER A 226 11.74 -16.78 -4.90
C SER A 226 12.03 -17.21 -6.33
N ARG A 227 12.94 -16.56 -7.07
CA ARG A 227 13.37 -16.99 -8.42
C ARG A 227 13.93 -18.41 -8.41
N HIS A 228 14.82 -18.74 -7.46
CA HIS A 228 15.37 -20.10 -7.36
C HIS A 228 14.30 -21.14 -7.02
N GLN A 229 13.39 -20.80 -6.09
CA GLN A 229 12.30 -21.69 -5.70
C GLN A 229 11.30 -21.93 -6.85
N LEU A 230 10.92 -20.87 -7.56
CA LEU A 230 10.05 -20.94 -8.74
C LEU A 230 10.70 -21.76 -9.85
N ALA A 231 11.98 -21.54 -10.14
CA ALA A 231 12.73 -22.31 -11.12
C ALA A 231 12.77 -23.81 -10.78
N SER A 232 12.99 -24.15 -9.51
CA SER A 232 12.96 -25.55 -9.04
C SER A 232 11.58 -26.19 -9.24
N ARG A 233 10.51 -25.49 -8.88
CA ARG A 233 9.13 -25.97 -9.04
C ARG A 233 8.72 -26.13 -10.51
N LEU A 234 9.03 -25.13 -11.34
CA LEU A 234 8.78 -25.17 -12.79
C LEU A 234 9.45 -26.40 -13.42
N ARG A 235 10.73 -26.64 -13.12
CA ARG A 235 11.43 -27.86 -13.59
C ARG A 235 10.78 -29.14 -13.10
N SER A 236 10.38 -29.21 -11.82
CA SER A 236 9.69 -30.39 -11.28
C SER A 236 8.36 -30.68 -11.95
N GLN A 237 7.77 -29.68 -12.61
CA GLN A 237 6.52 -29.79 -13.35
C GLN A 237 6.74 -29.99 -14.87
N GLY A 238 7.99 -30.10 -15.33
CA GLY A 238 8.32 -30.33 -16.74
C GLY A 238 8.53 -29.07 -17.58
N TRP A 239 8.58 -27.88 -16.97
CA TRP A 239 8.99 -26.67 -17.67
C TRP A 239 10.51 -26.63 -17.90
N SER A 240 10.91 -26.22 -19.09
CA SER A 240 12.31 -26.03 -19.47
C SER A 240 12.61 -24.55 -19.68
N ALA A 241 13.72 -24.05 -19.14
CA ALA A 241 14.14 -22.67 -19.36
C ALA A 241 14.72 -22.52 -20.77
N LEU A 242 14.21 -21.55 -21.54
CA LEU A 242 14.64 -21.30 -22.93
C LEU A 242 15.95 -20.50 -23.01
N LEU A 243 16.30 -19.77 -21.96
CA LEU A 243 17.56 -19.03 -21.88
C LEU A 243 18.39 -19.55 -20.72
N PRO A 244 19.70 -19.79 -20.92
CA PRO A 244 20.58 -20.13 -19.83
C PRO A 244 20.59 -18.95 -18.83
N MET A 245 20.31 -19.23 -17.57
CA MET A 245 20.55 -18.28 -16.48
C MET A 245 22.06 -18.02 -16.46
N SER A 246 22.49 -16.96 -17.14
CA SER A 246 23.90 -16.59 -17.24
C SER A 246 24.48 -16.37 -15.84
N SER A 247 25.71 -16.84 -15.63
CA SER A 247 26.30 -17.01 -14.31
C SER A 247 26.52 -15.68 -13.56
N GLU A 248 26.05 -15.69 -12.31
CA GLU A 248 26.57 -15.01 -11.11
C GLU A 248 26.67 -13.47 -11.04
N LEU A 249 26.69 -12.72 -12.15
CA LEU A 249 26.95 -11.26 -12.07
C LEU A 249 25.81 -10.35 -12.56
N SER A 250 24.82 -10.86 -13.30
CA SER A 250 23.60 -10.10 -13.59
C SER A 250 22.37 -10.92 -13.23
N VAL A 251 21.72 -10.53 -12.15
CA VAL A 251 20.42 -11.08 -11.77
C VAL A 251 19.40 -10.60 -12.80
N GLN A 252 19.13 -11.42 -13.82
CA GLN A 252 18.12 -11.09 -14.82
C GLN A 252 16.78 -10.95 -14.10
N SER A 253 16.12 -9.80 -14.30
CA SER A 253 14.79 -9.52 -13.74
C SER A 253 13.69 -10.29 -14.47
N TRP A 254 14.02 -11.22 -15.36
CA TRP A 254 13.07 -11.98 -16.14
C TRP A 254 13.57 -13.38 -16.47
N GLN A 255 12.65 -14.28 -16.80
CA GLN A 255 12.91 -15.66 -17.19
C GLN A 255 11.91 -16.10 -18.25
N LEU A 256 12.35 -16.94 -19.19
CA LEU A 256 11.49 -17.54 -20.21
C LEU A 256 11.51 -19.06 -20.08
N TRP A 257 10.32 -19.65 -20.01
CA TRP A 257 10.10 -21.08 -19.81
C TRP A 257 9.18 -21.64 -20.88
N GLN A 258 9.32 -22.92 -21.20
CA GLN A 258 8.49 -23.61 -22.17
C GLN A 258 8.07 -24.99 -21.66
N GLN A 259 6.85 -25.39 -21.97
CA GLN A 259 6.32 -26.73 -21.70
C GLN A 259 5.26 -27.10 -22.74
N HIS A 260 5.42 -28.23 -23.45
CA HIS A 260 4.41 -28.78 -24.38
C HIS A 260 3.81 -27.77 -25.40
N GLY A 261 4.62 -26.83 -25.90
CA GLY A 261 4.16 -25.79 -26.84
C GLY A 261 3.62 -24.53 -26.16
N GLU A 262 3.45 -24.54 -24.83
CA GLU A 262 3.15 -23.36 -24.02
C GLU A 262 4.44 -22.61 -23.63
N GLU A 263 4.34 -21.29 -23.47
CA GLU A 263 5.44 -20.43 -23.06
C GLU A 263 5.05 -19.58 -21.84
N LEU A 264 5.97 -19.44 -20.89
CA LEU A 264 5.86 -18.56 -19.73
C LEU A 264 7.00 -17.56 -19.74
N PHE A 265 6.66 -16.29 -19.87
CA PHE A 265 7.55 -15.18 -19.55
C PHE A 265 7.26 -14.68 -18.15
N LEU A 266 8.25 -14.72 -17.28
CA LEU A 266 8.19 -14.26 -15.90
C LEU A 266 9.04 -13.01 -15.76
N PHE A 267 8.51 -11.93 -15.19
CA PHE A 267 9.25 -10.73 -14.85
C PHE A 267 9.11 -10.41 -13.36
N PHE A 268 10.24 -10.11 -12.73
CA PHE A 268 10.43 -9.95 -11.30
C PHE A 268 10.80 -8.50 -11.00
N LEU A 269 10.00 -7.85 -10.20
CA LEU A 269 10.20 -6.45 -9.83
C LEU A 269 10.27 -6.30 -8.31
N ASP A 270 11.48 -6.18 -7.78
CA ASP A 270 11.74 -5.96 -6.36
C ASP A 270 11.14 -4.63 -5.87
N THR A 271 10.57 -4.65 -4.66
CA THR A 271 9.99 -3.50 -3.94
C THR A 271 10.41 -3.57 -2.46
N ALA A 272 10.15 -2.51 -1.68
CA ALA A 272 10.50 -2.50 -0.26
C ALA A 272 9.71 -3.53 0.59
N GLN A 273 8.54 -3.99 0.12
CA GLN A 273 7.68 -4.97 0.79
C GLN A 273 7.70 -6.37 0.14
N GLY A 274 8.69 -6.66 -0.69
CA GLY A 274 8.81 -7.94 -1.41
C GLY A 274 8.99 -7.72 -2.90
N PHE A 275 8.19 -8.36 -3.75
CA PHE A 275 8.26 -8.13 -5.19
C PHE A 275 6.94 -8.37 -5.91
N PHE A 276 6.83 -7.77 -7.09
CA PHE A 276 5.81 -8.11 -8.07
C PHE A 276 6.34 -9.16 -9.03
N LEU A 277 5.50 -10.15 -9.31
CA LEU A 277 5.73 -11.15 -10.36
C LEU A 277 4.70 -10.94 -11.46
N TYR A 278 5.18 -10.51 -12.62
CA TYR A 278 4.40 -10.50 -13.84
C TYR A 278 4.57 -11.84 -14.57
N VAL A 279 3.45 -12.45 -14.94
CA VAL A 279 3.38 -13.73 -15.65
C VAL A 279 2.67 -13.50 -16.97
N HIS A 280 3.33 -13.80 -18.07
CA HIS A 280 2.75 -13.84 -19.40
C HIS A 280 2.80 -15.29 -19.89
N HIS A 281 1.62 -15.89 -20.06
CA HIS A 281 1.42 -17.28 -20.46
C HIS A 281 0.77 -17.34 -21.85
N THR A 282 1.49 -17.92 -22.80
CA THR A 282 0.99 -18.23 -24.15
C THR A 282 0.67 -19.72 -24.22
N ARG A 283 -0.58 -20.07 -24.55
CA ARG A 283 -1.03 -21.47 -24.73
C ARG A 283 -1.35 -21.78 -26.18
#